data_AF-A0AAW2Y3D6-F1
#
_entry.id   AF-A0AAW2Y3D6-F1
#
_cell.length_a   1.000
_cell.length_b   1.000
_cell.length_c   1.000
_cell.angle_alpha   90.00
_cell.angle_beta   90.00
_cell.angle_gamma   90.00
#
_symmetry.space_group_name_H-M   'P 1'
#
loop_
_entity.id
_entity.type
_entity.pdbx_description
1 polymer ?
#
loop_
_entity_poly.entity_id
_entity_poly.type
_entity_poly.pdbx_seq_one_letter_code
_entity_poly.pdbx_strand_id
1 'polypeptide(L)'
;MASDANSSSSSHQHKPSSSRNQQHQLVSTMIKQGFISDPFLSPSRFNSLSPPPNFRALASPTLFEMMSVEQAREPKPSSEAHKKLRERVSSVLSQAPFQISNHWGMGDVRLTVAARPEVGERETGPFRVSMDVHRRVLASKSRFLAEKLRRNGPHSVEILECDDVVAYLEAVVLMYSDELKTKLMGMEVSKILTLLKISSAIMFDDGIRACLEYLEAVPWSEQEEETVVSHLNQLQLDDSGTDTVLQRVIAEPSTSSRADEIFLKLSLGVLQAKDDKARREMKALIFRLLREDCDSNTFQNKLDISRDTLYHLCHRCLSSLILCLSGATCLDESERDRGTLMGEIAREADNTQWIVSILIDRKMGDEFVKLWADQKELAVLHSKIPTIYRHEISKITAQLCISIGRGEVLVPKETRFALLSTWLEALYDDFKWMRMAGKSVDRKLIEEDLVRQF
;
A
#
# COMPACT_ATOMS: atom_id res chain seq x y z
N MET A 1 -5.46 -15.40 68.22
CA MET A 1 -4.32 -16.34 68.14
C MET A 1 -3.64 -16.01 66.81
N ALA A 2 -2.55 -15.23 66.72
CA ALA A 2 -1.39 -15.08 67.61
C ALA A 2 -0.71 -16.44 67.89
N SER A 3 0.62 -16.61 67.86
CA SER A 3 1.74 -15.66 67.65
C SER A 3 3.06 -16.44 67.41
N ASP A 4 4.19 -15.92 66.89
CA ASP A 4 4.57 -14.75 66.06
C ASP A 4 6.04 -14.97 65.56
N ALA A 5 6.56 -14.18 64.59
CA ALA A 5 7.98 -14.27 64.16
C ALA A 5 8.69 -12.91 63.93
N ASN A 6 9.65 -12.62 64.82
CA ASN A 6 10.66 -11.55 64.82
C ASN A 6 11.16 -11.07 63.44
N SER A 7 11.17 -9.77 63.12
CA SER A 7 11.93 -8.62 63.67
C SER A 7 13.31 -8.38 63.03
N SER A 8 13.49 -7.26 62.35
CA SER A 8 14.78 -6.56 62.23
C SER A 8 14.58 -5.08 61.90
N SER A 9 15.45 -4.24 62.44
CA SER A 9 15.31 -2.78 62.50
C SER A 9 16.36 -2.07 61.65
N SER A 10 16.01 -0.99 60.95
CA SER A 10 16.94 0.11 60.70
C SER A 10 16.22 1.46 60.59
N SER A 11 16.75 2.44 61.32
CA SER A 11 16.27 3.82 61.38
C SER A 11 17.14 4.71 60.51
N HIS A 12 16.57 5.58 59.66
CA HIS A 12 17.31 6.74 59.14
C HIS A 12 16.49 8.03 59.03
N GLN A 13 17.19 9.10 59.43
CA GLN A 13 16.75 10.44 59.78
C GLN A 13 16.25 11.31 58.61
N HIS A 14 15.35 12.24 58.94
CA HIS A 14 15.06 13.44 58.15
C HIS A 14 16.27 14.41 58.08
N LYS A 15 16.52 15.01 56.90
CA LYS A 15 17.06 16.38 56.74
C LYS A 15 16.54 17.03 55.43
N PRO A 16 16.59 18.37 55.25
CA PRO A 16 15.57 19.08 54.46
C PRO A 16 16.04 19.80 53.18
N SER A 17 15.06 20.14 52.33
CA SER A 17 14.96 21.33 51.43
C SER A 17 16.24 21.87 50.76
N SER A 18 16.44 21.55 49.48
CA SER A 18 17.46 22.19 48.61
C SER A 18 16.93 22.71 47.25
N SER A 19 15.74 22.30 46.78
CA SER A 19 15.33 22.56 45.39
C SER A 19 15.02 24.04 45.05
N ARG A 20 14.55 24.84 46.02
CA ARG A 20 14.05 26.20 45.76
C ARG A 20 15.16 27.19 45.38
N ASN A 21 16.38 27.01 45.91
CA ASN A 21 17.52 27.86 45.57
C ASN A 21 18.10 27.53 44.18
N GLN A 22 18.06 26.26 43.77
CA GLN A 22 18.50 25.85 42.42
C GLN A 22 17.58 26.45 41.33
N GLN A 23 16.27 26.50 41.56
CA GLN A 23 15.32 27.14 40.63
C GLN A 23 15.57 28.65 40.48
N HIS A 24 15.84 29.38 41.57
CA HIS A 24 16.18 30.82 41.48
C HIS A 24 17.48 31.10 40.70
N GLN A 25 18.48 30.20 40.81
CA GLN A 25 19.72 30.32 40.05
C GLN A 25 19.53 30.04 38.54
N LEU A 26 18.67 29.08 38.18
CA LEU A 26 18.30 28.80 36.79
C LEU A 26 17.52 29.96 36.15
N VAL A 27 16.54 30.54 36.86
CA VAL A 27 15.81 31.72 36.36
C VAL A 27 16.75 32.93 36.18
N SER A 28 17.67 33.17 37.12
CA SER A 28 18.64 34.27 37.03
C SER A 28 19.66 34.12 35.89
N THR A 29 19.95 32.89 35.46
CA THR A 29 20.84 32.64 34.31
C THR A 29 20.10 32.76 32.98
N MET A 30 18.83 32.34 32.91
CA MET A 30 18.00 32.51 31.71
C MET A 30 17.70 33.99 31.39
N ILE A 31 17.48 34.85 32.40
CA ILE A 31 17.33 36.30 32.19
C ILE A 31 18.63 36.91 31.64
N LYS A 32 19.79 36.52 32.16
CA LYS A 32 21.11 36.98 31.66
C LYS A 32 21.43 36.54 30.23
N GLN A 33 20.78 35.51 29.72
CA GLN A 33 20.93 35.02 28.34
C GLN A 33 19.76 35.41 27.42
N GLY A 34 18.83 36.28 27.87
CA GLY A 34 17.79 36.86 27.03
C GLY A 34 16.62 35.93 26.67
N PHE A 35 16.47 34.78 27.35
CA PHE A 35 15.41 33.81 27.05
C PHE A 35 14.04 34.15 27.68
N ILE A 36 13.97 35.19 28.52
CA ILE A 36 12.72 35.67 29.12
C ILE A 36 12.74 37.20 29.07
N SER A 37 11.67 37.82 28.55
CA SER A 37 11.44 39.27 28.61
C SER A 37 10.50 39.58 29.77
N ASP A 38 10.99 40.32 30.76
CA ASP A 38 10.19 40.69 31.94
C ASP A 38 9.41 42.00 31.67
N PRO A 39 8.09 42.05 31.88
CA PRO A 39 7.31 43.26 31.69
C PRO A 39 7.36 44.18 32.93
N PHE A 40 7.11 45.47 32.70
CA PHE A 40 6.85 46.57 33.66
C PHE A 40 8.03 47.51 34.07
N LEU A 41 7.86 48.79 33.68
CA LEU A 41 8.37 50.06 34.25
C LEU A 41 9.77 50.61 33.85
N SER A 42 9.77 51.47 32.82
CA SER A 42 10.00 52.96 32.85
C SER A 42 11.13 53.61 33.70
N PRO A 43 11.56 54.88 33.43
CA PRO A 43 11.59 55.66 32.18
C PRO A 43 12.93 56.42 31.90
N SER A 44 13.06 56.91 30.66
CA SER A 44 13.83 58.08 30.18
C SER A 44 15.00 58.69 30.99
N ARG A 45 16.21 58.70 30.41
CA ARG A 45 17.16 59.83 30.51
C ARG A 45 17.85 60.13 29.18
N PHE A 46 17.82 61.40 28.80
CA PHE A 46 18.59 61.93 27.67
C PHE A 46 20.08 61.95 28.00
N ASN A 47 20.93 61.68 27.02
CA ASN A 47 22.27 62.23 26.99
C ASN A 47 22.67 62.53 25.54
N SER A 48 23.04 63.78 25.26
CA SER A 48 23.35 64.28 23.93
C SER A 48 24.80 63.98 23.54
N LEU A 49 24.99 63.24 22.45
CA LEU A 49 26.27 63.15 21.73
C LEU A 49 26.01 63.35 20.23
N SER A 50 26.89 64.12 19.59
CA SER A 50 26.71 64.71 18.26
C SER A 50 26.61 63.66 17.12
N PRO A 51 25.91 63.98 16.02
CA PRO A 51 25.73 63.04 14.91
C PRO A 51 27.01 62.88 14.07
N PRO A 52 27.30 61.67 13.55
CA PRO A 52 28.24 61.50 12.45
C PRO A 52 27.65 62.06 11.14
N PRO A 53 28.49 62.56 10.21
CA PRO A 53 28.01 63.25 9.02
C PRO A 53 27.53 62.25 7.95
N ASN A 54 26.23 61.93 7.93
CA ASN A 54 25.47 61.53 6.73
C ASN A 54 23.98 61.29 7.05
N PHE A 55 23.26 62.32 7.49
CA PHE A 55 21.79 62.33 7.42
C PHE A 55 21.34 63.12 6.19
N ARG A 56 21.12 62.41 5.07
CA ARG A 56 20.10 62.86 4.12
C ARG A 56 18.75 62.68 4.82
N ALA A 57 17.96 63.75 4.89
CA ALA A 57 16.55 63.60 5.23
C ALA A 57 15.92 62.68 4.17
N LEU A 58 15.44 61.51 4.59
CA LEU A 58 14.56 60.70 3.77
C LEU A 58 13.29 61.52 3.55
N ALA A 59 13.03 61.87 2.30
CA ALA A 59 11.76 62.48 1.93
C ALA A 59 10.62 61.54 2.36
N SER A 60 9.50 62.11 2.81
CA SER A 60 8.27 61.34 2.95
C SER A 60 7.96 60.69 1.61
N PRO A 61 7.76 59.35 1.54
CA PRO A 61 7.66 58.64 0.28
C PRO A 61 6.53 59.24 -0.54
N THR A 62 6.81 59.52 -1.80
CA THR A 62 5.81 60.06 -2.71
C THR A 62 4.70 59.04 -2.90
N LEU A 63 3.48 59.50 -3.20
CA LEU A 63 2.35 58.61 -3.48
C LEU A 63 2.67 57.62 -4.62
N PHE A 64 3.51 58.03 -5.57
CA PHE A 64 4.05 57.18 -6.62
C PHE A 64 4.99 56.07 -6.09
N GLU A 65 5.89 56.38 -5.16
CA GLU A 65 6.73 55.36 -4.49
C GLU A 65 5.89 54.41 -3.62
N MET A 66 4.86 54.91 -2.92
CA MET A 66 3.94 54.06 -2.17
C MET A 66 3.19 53.08 -3.09
N MET A 67 2.68 53.55 -4.23
CA MET A 67 2.07 52.70 -5.26
C MET A 67 3.07 51.71 -5.86
N SER A 68 4.31 52.13 -6.09
CA SER A 68 5.37 51.28 -6.64
C SER A 68 5.79 50.17 -5.67
N VAL A 69 5.87 50.47 -4.37
CA VAL A 69 6.14 49.48 -3.31
C VAL A 69 4.98 48.51 -3.14
N GLU A 70 3.74 48.95 -3.29
CA GLU A 70 2.57 48.06 -3.24
C GLU A 70 2.47 47.16 -4.47
N GLN A 71 2.88 47.65 -5.66
CA GLN A 71 2.98 46.85 -6.89
C GLN A 71 4.19 45.90 -6.90
N ALA A 72 5.26 46.21 -6.14
CA ALA A 72 6.45 45.37 -6.00
C ALA A 72 6.37 44.36 -4.84
N ARG A 73 5.26 44.33 -4.09
CA ARG A 73 5.01 43.29 -3.10
C ARG A 73 4.54 42.01 -3.80
N GLU A 74 5.38 40.97 -3.73
CA GLU A 74 4.95 39.58 -3.91
C GLU A 74 3.64 39.35 -3.13
N PRO A 75 2.60 38.75 -3.74
CA PRO A 75 1.34 38.51 -3.04
C PRO A 75 1.60 37.63 -1.82
N LYS A 76 1.13 38.07 -0.64
CA LYS A 76 1.18 37.23 0.58
C LYS A 76 0.62 35.82 0.23
N PRO A 77 1.21 34.72 0.72
CA PRO A 77 0.77 33.37 0.32
C PRO A 77 -0.71 33.10 0.58
N SER A 78 -1.34 33.73 1.60
CA SER A 78 -2.79 33.68 1.79
C SER A 78 -3.59 34.42 0.71
N SER A 79 -3.08 35.53 0.16
CA SER A 79 -3.70 36.24 -0.97
C SER A 79 -3.72 35.39 -2.24
N GLU A 80 -2.61 34.70 -2.55
CA GLU A 80 -2.55 33.79 -3.70
C GLU A 80 -3.37 32.51 -3.47
N ALA A 81 -3.34 31.93 -2.27
CA ALA A 81 -4.20 30.81 -1.90
C ALA A 81 -5.69 31.18 -2.01
N HIS A 82 -6.10 32.37 -1.53
CA HIS A 82 -7.45 32.90 -1.72
C HIS A 82 -7.81 33.14 -3.19
N LYS A 83 -6.86 33.57 -4.03
CA LYS A 83 -7.07 33.73 -5.47
C LYS A 83 -7.33 32.38 -6.13
N LYS A 84 -6.47 31.38 -5.88
CA LYS A 84 -6.62 30.00 -6.37
C LYS A 84 -7.91 29.34 -5.86
N LEU A 85 -8.31 29.64 -4.62
CA LEU A 85 -9.58 29.19 -4.05
C LEU A 85 -10.78 29.84 -4.77
N ARG A 86 -10.75 31.15 -5.04
CA ARG A 86 -11.76 31.84 -5.87
C ARG A 86 -11.85 31.26 -7.28
N GLU A 87 -10.73 30.96 -7.91
CA GLU A 87 -10.69 30.34 -9.25
C GLU A 87 -11.31 28.94 -9.24
N ARG A 88 -11.00 28.10 -8.25
CA ARG A 88 -11.64 26.78 -8.05
C ARG A 88 -13.16 26.90 -7.83
N VAL A 89 -13.58 27.81 -6.94
CA VAL A 89 -15.00 28.08 -6.66
C VAL A 89 -15.73 28.57 -7.91
N SER A 90 -15.12 29.48 -8.68
CA SER A 90 -15.67 29.98 -9.94
C SER A 90 -15.84 28.84 -10.96
N SER A 91 -14.84 27.96 -11.09
CA SER A 91 -14.91 26.78 -11.96
C SER A 91 -16.09 25.87 -11.62
N VAL A 92 -16.25 25.49 -10.34
CA VAL A 92 -17.36 24.63 -9.87
C VAL A 92 -18.71 25.30 -10.11
N LEU A 93 -18.86 26.58 -9.77
CA LEU A 93 -20.11 27.31 -9.93
C LEU A 93 -20.48 27.57 -11.39
N SER A 94 -19.50 27.82 -12.26
CA SER A 94 -19.71 28.03 -13.70
C SER A 94 -20.34 26.83 -14.41
N GLN A 95 -20.18 25.63 -13.84
CA GLN A 95 -20.75 24.37 -14.33
C GLN A 95 -22.02 23.94 -13.56
N ALA A 96 -22.48 24.74 -12.60
CA ALA A 96 -23.59 24.38 -11.74
C ALA A 96 -24.92 24.36 -12.53
N PRO A 97 -25.74 23.28 -12.40
CA PRO A 97 -27.03 23.19 -13.08
C PRO A 97 -27.97 24.35 -12.75
N PHE A 98 -27.88 24.95 -11.56
CA PHE A 98 -28.69 26.10 -11.15
C PHE A 98 -28.21 27.46 -11.67
N GLN A 99 -27.07 27.54 -12.38
CA GLN A 99 -26.58 28.77 -13.03
C GLN A 99 -26.76 28.75 -14.56
N ILE A 100 -26.46 27.63 -15.22
CA ILE A 100 -26.68 27.43 -16.67
C ILE A 100 -28.16 27.06 -16.97
N SER A 101 -28.88 26.68 -15.91
CA SER A 101 -30.20 26.03 -15.85
C SER A 101 -31.46 26.83 -16.14
N ASN A 102 -31.79 27.20 -17.38
CA ASN A 102 -33.12 27.75 -17.70
C ASN A 102 -34.29 26.86 -17.21
N HIS A 103 -34.09 25.55 -17.01
CA HIS A 103 -35.12 24.64 -16.48
C HIS A 103 -35.32 24.69 -14.95
N TRP A 104 -34.38 25.24 -14.18
CA TRP A 104 -34.52 25.36 -12.72
C TRP A 104 -35.26 26.63 -12.28
N GLY A 105 -35.09 27.72 -13.03
CA GLY A 105 -35.61 29.05 -12.71
C GLY A 105 -34.60 29.91 -11.94
N MET A 106 -35.08 31.01 -11.36
CA MET A 106 -34.28 31.85 -10.46
C MET A 106 -34.33 31.25 -9.04
N GLY A 107 -33.18 31.16 -8.36
CA GLY A 107 -33.10 30.63 -7.01
C GLY A 107 -33.92 31.43 -6.00
N ASP A 108 -34.63 30.73 -5.11
CA ASP A 108 -35.50 31.28 -4.05
C ASP A 108 -34.81 31.30 -2.66
N VAL A 109 -33.60 30.73 -2.55
CA VAL A 109 -32.79 30.68 -1.33
C VAL A 109 -31.37 31.15 -1.61
N ARG A 110 -30.87 32.09 -0.80
CA ARG A 110 -29.45 32.44 -0.77
C ARG A 110 -28.68 31.53 0.19
N LEU A 111 -27.91 30.59 -0.36
CA LEU A 111 -26.97 29.76 0.39
C LEU A 111 -25.62 30.49 0.49
N THR A 112 -25.11 30.67 1.71
CA THR A 112 -23.77 31.20 1.97
C THR A 112 -22.93 30.17 2.70
N VAL A 113 -21.77 29.83 2.14
CA VAL A 113 -20.78 28.93 2.73
C VAL A 113 -19.56 29.74 3.10
N ALA A 114 -19.09 29.58 4.34
CA ALA A 114 -17.89 30.24 4.86
C ALA A 114 -16.86 29.19 5.32
N ALA A 115 -15.61 29.39 4.94
CA ALA A 115 -14.48 28.62 5.46
C ALA A 115 -14.36 28.81 6.98
N ARG A 116 -13.82 27.80 7.67
CA ARG A 116 -13.37 27.94 9.06
C ARG A 116 -12.32 29.06 9.15
N PRO A 117 -12.44 30.02 10.09
CA PRO A 117 -11.43 31.05 10.26
C PRO A 117 -10.15 30.42 10.80
N GLU A 118 -9.04 30.55 10.06
CA GLU A 118 -7.74 30.07 10.51
C GLU A 118 -7.19 30.93 11.65
N VAL A 119 -6.53 30.29 12.62
CA VAL A 119 -6.02 30.95 13.84
C VAL A 119 -4.75 31.74 13.52
N GLY A 120 -4.92 32.93 12.93
CA GLY A 120 -3.84 33.84 12.60
C GLY A 120 -4.26 35.05 11.76
N GLU A 121 -5.32 34.94 10.94
CA GLU A 121 -5.71 35.99 10.00
C GLU A 121 -6.65 37.03 10.65
N ARG A 122 -6.09 38.14 11.14
CA ARG A 122 -6.86 39.25 11.72
C ARG A 122 -7.29 40.35 10.74
N GLU A 123 -6.75 40.37 9.52
CA GLU A 123 -6.95 41.46 8.56
C GLU A 123 -7.91 41.13 7.41
N THR A 124 -8.08 39.85 7.07
CA THR A 124 -9.04 39.38 6.05
C THR A 124 -10.06 38.49 6.73
N GLY A 125 -11.36 38.79 6.58
CA GLY A 125 -12.42 37.94 7.12
C GLY A 125 -12.43 36.56 6.47
N PRO A 126 -13.04 35.53 7.11
CA PRO A 126 -13.06 34.17 6.58
C PRO A 126 -13.59 34.15 5.15
N PHE A 127 -13.05 33.27 4.30
CA PHE A 127 -13.48 33.18 2.91
C PHE A 127 -14.96 32.79 2.84
N ARG A 128 -15.81 33.65 2.25
CA ARG A 128 -17.25 33.41 2.06
C ARG A 128 -17.60 33.39 0.58
N VAL A 129 -18.50 32.48 0.22
CA VAL A 129 -19.15 32.39 -1.09
C VAL A 129 -20.66 32.32 -0.89
N SER A 130 -21.41 33.09 -1.67
CA SER A 130 -22.88 33.06 -1.68
C SER A 130 -23.37 32.70 -3.08
N MET A 131 -24.47 31.93 -3.14
CA MET A 131 -25.15 31.54 -4.36
C MET A 131 -26.66 31.49 -4.15
N ASP A 132 -27.41 31.80 -5.20
CA ASP A 132 -28.87 31.67 -5.20
C ASP A 132 -29.24 30.30 -5.77
N VAL A 133 -29.99 29.54 -4.98
CA VAL A 133 -30.29 28.11 -5.15
C VAL A 133 -31.75 27.82 -4.79
N HIS A 134 -32.21 26.60 -5.06
CA HIS A 134 -33.61 26.22 -4.99
C HIS A 134 -33.95 25.47 -3.70
N ARG A 135 -34.85 26.04 -2.90
CA ARG A 135 -35.39 25.47 -1.64
C ARG A 135 -35.88 24.05 -1.82
N ARG A 136 -36.59 23.78 -2.93
CA ARG A 136 -37.12 22.46 -3.28
C ARG A 136 -36.04 21.39 -3.36
N VAL A 137 -34.86 21.71 -3.92
CA VAL A 137 -33.75 20.76 -4.07
C VAL A 137 -33.06 20.56 -2.73
N LEU A 138 -32.64 21.64 -2.07
CA LEU A 138 -31.93 21.55 -0.79
C LEU A 138 -32.75 20.80 0.27
N ALA A 139 -34.04 21.13 0.41
CA ALA A 139 -34.90 20.50 1.40
C ALA A 139 -35.32 19.06 1.04
N SER A 140 -35.31 18.68 -0.23
CA SER A 140 -35.60 17.31 -0.67
C SER A 140 -34.38 16.40 -0.61
N LYS A 141 -33.16 16.95 -0.76
CA LYS A 141 -31.91 16.16 -0.88
C LYS A 141 -31.08 16.15 0.40
N SER A 142 -31.26 17.10 1.31
CA SER A 142 -30.53 17.16 2.58
C SER A 142 -31.45 17.43 3.76
N ARG A 143 -31.51 16.49 4.71
CA ARG A 143 -32.30 16.64 5.95
C ARG A 143 -31.78 17.79 6.81
N PHE A 144 -30.45 17.98 6.84
CA PHE A 144 -29.80 19.08 7.56
C PHE A 144 -30.18 20.46 6.98
N LEU A 145 -30.12 20.61 5.65
CA LEU A 145 -30.48 21.87 4.99
C LEU A 145 -31.99 22.14 5.08
N ALA A 146 -32.83 21.09 4.98
CA ALA A 146 -34.26 21.20 5.22
C ALA A 146 -34.57 21.80 6.60
N GLU A 147 -33.90 21.33 7.64
CA GLU A 147 -34.10 21.81 9.01
C GLU A 147 -33.53 23.23 9.23
N LYS A 148 -32.35 23.55 8.66
CA LYS A 148 -31.81 24.92 8.64
C LYS A 148 -32.79 25.91 7.99
N LEU A 149 -33.41 25.55 6.87
CA LEU A 149 -34.43 26.35 6.16
C LEU A 149 -35.73 26.55 6.96
N ARG A 150 -36.02 25.67 7.93
CA ARG A 150 -37.17 25.82 8.84
C ARG A 150 -36.86 26.79 9.99
N ARG A 151 -35.60 26.82 10.46
CA ARG A 151 -35.18 27.61 11.64
C ARG A 151 -34.75 29.04 11.31
N ASN A 152 -33.99 29.24 10.23
CA ASN A 152 -33.34 30.54 9.93
C ASN A 152 -34.14 31.44 8.98
N GLY A 153 -35.35 31.03 8.61
CA GLY A 153 -36.20 31.72 7.63
C GLY A 153 -36.10 31.11 6.23
N PRO A 154 -37.14 31.25 5.39
CA PRO A 154 -37.27 30.45 4.17
C PRO A 154 -36.37 30.85 2.99
N HIS A 155 -35.61 31.96 3.09
CA HIS A 155 -34.90 32.57 1.96
C HIS A 155 -33.36 32.62 2.12
N SER A 156 -32.80 32.19 3.25
CA SER A 156 -31.35 32.23 3.46
C SER A 156 -30.85 31.06 4.33
N VAL A 157 -29.69 30.51 3.96
CA VAL A 157 -29.00 29.47 4.71
C VAL A 157 -27.54 29.85 4.86
N GLU A 158 -27.02 29.82 6.08
CA GLU A 158 -25.60 30.04 6.35
C GLU A 158 -24.95 28.77 6.92
N ILE A 159 -23.88 28.36 6.25
CA ILE A 159 -22.96 27.28 6.62
C ILE A 159 -21.66 27.97 7.01
N LEU A 160 -21.39 28.00 8.31
CA LEU A 160 -20.18 28.57 8.88
C LEU A 160 -19.23 27.43 9.28
N GLU A 161 -17.94 27.71 9.32
CA GLU A 161 -16.90 26.74 9.69
C GLU A 161 -16.80 25.50 8.78
N CYS A 162 -16.88 25.71 7.47
CA CYS A 162 -16.62 24.66 6.50
C CYS A 162 -15.11 24.39 6.36
N ASP A 163 -14.68 23.12 6.47
CA ASP A 163 -13.27 22.73 6.33
C ASP A 163 -12.79 22.76 4.86
N ASP A 164 -13.62 22.31 3.90
CA ASP A 164 -13.37 22.47 2.45
C ASP A 164 -14.62 23.05 1.78
N VAL A 165 -14.57 24.36 1.51
CA VAL A 165 -15.65 25.08 0.82
C VAL A 165 -15.88 24.55 -0.59
N VAL A 166 -14.83 24.17 -1.34
CA VAL A 166 -14.95 23.72 -2.73
C VAL A 166 -15.69 22.38 -2.79
N ALA A 167 -15.28 21.42 -1.97
CA ALA A 167 -15.95 20.12 -1.90
C ALA A 167 -17.40 20.26 -1.37
N TYR A 168 -17.68 21.24 -0.51
CA TYR A 168 -19.06 21.55 -0.10
C TYR A 168 -19.90 22.08 -1.27
N LEU A 169 -19.34 22.95 -2.11
CA LEU A 169 -20.04 23.42 -3.31
C LEU A 169 -20.27 22.30 -4.32
N GLU A 170 -19.31 21.39 -4.49
CA GLU A 170 -19.46 20.20 -5.33
C GLU A 170 -20.58 19.30 -4.81
N ALA A 171 -20.68 19.07 -3.49
CA ALA A 171 -21.80 18.33 -2.89
C ALA A 171 -23.16 19.02 -3.14
N VAL A 172 -23.23 20.35 -3.08
CA VAL A 172 -24.45 21.11 -3.44
C VAL A 172 -24.77 21.00 -4.93
N VAL A 173 -23.77 21.02 -5.82
CA VAL A 173 -23.96 20.80 -7.27
C VAL A 173 -24.45 19.37 -7.56
N LEU A 174 -23.95 18.38 -6.84
CA LEU A 174 -24.40 16.98 -6.94
C LEU A 174 -25.88 16.82 -6.55
N MET A 175 -26.43 17.61 -5.62
CA MET A 175 -27.88 17.57 -5.30
C MET A 175 -28.80 17.88 -6.50
N TYR A 176 -28.28 18.56 -7.55
CA TYR A 176 -29.00 18.87 -8.79
C TYR A 176 -28.72 17.86 -9.92
N SER A 177 -27.97 16.79 -9.65
CA SER A 177 -27.63 15.76 -10.64
C SER A 177 -28.53 14.54 -10.46
N ASP A 178 -29.27 14.18 -11.51
CA ASP A 178 -30.08 12.95 -11.53
C ASP A 178 -29.20 11.68 -11.60
N GLU A 179 -28.03 11.79 -12.23
CA GLU A 179 -27.04 10.72 -12.34
C GLU A 179 -25.80 11.00 -11.49
N LEU A 180 -25.88 10.74 -10.17
CA LEU A 180 -24.74 10.92 -9.27
C LEU A 180 -23.54 10.05 -9.67
N LYS A 181 -23.76 8.78 -10.00
CA LYS A 181 -22.68 7.83 -10.33
C LYS A 181 -21.82 8.35 -11.47
N THR A 182 -22.43 8.88 -12.55
CA THR A 182 -21.70 9.34 -13.74
C THR A 182 -20.89 10.61 -13.47
N LYS A 183 -21.28 11.42 -12.48
CA LYS A 183 -20.50 12.56 -11.99
C LYS A 183 -19.31 12.15 -11.11
N LEU A 184 -19.39 11.01 -10.42
CA LEU A 184 -18.30 10.49 -9.57
C LEU A 184 -17.25 9.67 -10.35
N MET A 185 -17.59 9.16 -11.54
CA MET A 185 -16.67 8.36 -12.35
C MET A 185 -15.36 9.09 -12.68
N GLY A 186 -14.22 8.45 -12.38
CA GLY A 186 -12.89 8.97 -12.68
C GLY A 186 -12.35 9.99 -11.67
N MET A 187 -13.02 10.17 -10.53
CA MET A 187 -12.52 11.00 -9.43
C MET A 187 -11.56 10.22 -8.53
N GLU A 188 -10.58 10.92 -7.96
CA GLU A 188 -9.64 10.34 -6.98
C GLU A 188 -10.35 9.88 -5.70
N VAL A 189 -9.90 8.76 -5.11
CA VAL A 189 -10.49 8.18 -3.88
C VAL A 189 -10.51 9.20 -2.73
N SER A 190 -9.43 9.97 -2.56
CA SER A 190 -9.31 11.07 -1.59
C SER A 190 -10.46 12.09 -1.69
N LYS A 191 -10.85 12.43 -2.93
CA LYS A 191 -11.92 13.38 -3.21
C LYS A 191 -13.30 12.77 -2.94
N ILE A 192 -13.49 11.48 -3.25
CA ILE A 192 -14.72 10.74 -2.91
C ILE A 192 -14.89 10.63 -1.39
N LEU A 193 -13.83 10.32 -0.63
CA LEU A 193 -13.86 10.30 0.83
C LEU A 193 -14.19 11.68 1.43
N THR A 194 -13.71 12.76 0.81
CA THR A 194 -14.05 14.14 1.20
C THR A 194 -15.53 14.43 0.95
N LEU A 195 -16.05 14.06 -0.23
CA LEU A 195 -17.48 14.20 -0.57
C LEU A 195 -18.37 13.32 0.30
N LEU A 196 -17.93 12.12 0.69
CA LEU A 196 -18.63 11.22 1.61
C LEU A 196 -18.74 11.85 3.01
N LYS A 197 -17.64 12.39 3.55
CA LYS A 197 -17.63 13.11 4.84
C LYS A 197 -18.61 14.30 4.82
N ILE A 198 -18.62 15.09 3.75
CA ILE A 198 -19.53 16.23 3.60
C ILE A 198 -20.98 15.76 3.44
N SER A 199 -21.23 14.74 2.62
CA SER A 199 -22.58 14.18 2.40
C SER A 199 -23.17 13.61 3.69
N SER A 200 -22.36 12.96 4.53
CA SER A 200 -22.72 12.55 5.88
C SER A 200 -23.08 13.75 6.76
N ALA A 201 -22.19 14.74 6.86
CA ALA A 201 -22.41 15.92 7.71
C ALA A 201 -23.66 16.73 7.34
N ILE A 202 -24.08 16.74 6.07
CA ILE A 202 -25.31 17.39 5.60
C ILE A 202 -26.49 16.42 5.43
N MET A 203 -26.37 15.16 5.82
CA MET A 203 -27.41 14.13 5.70
C MET A 203 -27.99 14.04 4.26
N PHE A 204 -27.10 13.93 3.27
CA PHE A 204 -27.42 13.76 1.85
C PHE A 204 -27.31 12.28 1.47
N ASP A 205 -28.35 11.51 1.78
CA ASP A 205 -28.35 10.04 1.70
C ASP A 205 -28.01 9.50 0.30
N ASP A 206 -28.51 10.14 -0.77
CA ASP A 206 -28.19 9.74 -2.15
C ASP A 206 -26.70 9.94 -2.47
N GLY A 207 -26.07 11.00 -1.93
CA GLY A 207 -24.64 11.26 -2.08
C GLY A 207 -23.78 10.27 -1.28
N ILE A 208 -24.21 9.93 -0.06
CA ILE A 208 -23.58 8.89 0.76
C ILE A 208 -23.58 7.55 -0.01
N ARG A 209 -24.76 7.14 -0.51
CA ARG A 209 -24.92 5.90 -1.29
C ARG A 209 -24.03 5.90 -2.54
N ALA A 210 -24.05 6.97 -3.33
CA ALA A 210 -23.26 7.05 -4.56
C ALA A 210 -21.75 7.02 -4.30
N CYS A 211 -21.27 7.63 -3.21
CA CYS A 211 -19.86 7.55 -2.80
C CYS A 211 -19.48 6.14 -2.33
N LEU A 212 -20.30 5.47 -1.52
CA LEU A 212 -20.04 4.11 -1.06
C LEU A 212 -20.02 3.10 -2.22
N GLU A 213 -21.02 3.16 -3.12
CA GLU A 213 -21.05 2.33 -4.33
C GLU A 213 -19.85 2.58 -5.27
N TYR A 214 -19.31 3.80 -5.32
CA TYR A 214 -18.09 4.09 -6.07
C TYR A 214 -16.86 3.44 -5.43
N LEU A 215 -16.71 3.57 -4.10
CA LEU A 215 -15.64 2.94 -3.34
C LEU A 215 -15.70 1.41 -3.47
N GLU A 216 -16.90 0.82 -3.44
CA GLU A 216 -17.11 -0.62 -3.65
C GLU A 216 -16.70 -1.09 -5.06
N ALA A 217 -16.82 -0.24 -6.07
CA ALA A 217 -16.55 -0.60 -7.47
C ALA A 217 -15.09 -0.38 -7.93
N VAL A 218 -14.40 0.63 -7.39
CA VAL A 218 -13.05 1.04 -7.86
C VAL A 218 -11.95 0.18 -7.19
N PRO A 219 -10.85 -0.20 -7.89
CA PRO A 219 -9.67 -0.75 -7.23
C PRO A 219 -8.97 0.33 -6.40
N TRP A 220 -8.31 -0.08 -5.31
CA TRP A 220 -7.53 0.81 -4.43
C TRP A 220 -6.06 0.39 -4.45
N SER A 221 -5.16 1.35 -4.25
CA SER A 221 -3.79 1.06 -3.78
C SER A 221 -3.78 0.75 -2.27
N GLU A 222 -2.72 0.11 -1.78
CA GLU A 222 -2.55 -0.20 -0.35
C GLU A 222 -2.70 1.04 0.55
N GLN A 223 -2.17 2.19 0.11
CA GLN A 223 -2.29 3.44 0.86
C GLN A 223 -3.72 3.98 0.85
N GLU A 224 -4.45 3.83 -0.26
CA GLU A 224 -5.86 4.23 -0.33
C GLU A 224 -6.72 3.33 0.55
N GLU A 225 -6.47 2.02 0.59
CA GLU A 225 -7.17 1.05 1.43
C GLU A 225 -7.17 1.46 2.91
N GLU A 226 -5.99 1.76 3.49
CA GLU A 226 -5.87 2.23 4.86
C GLU A 226 -6.66 3.55 5.11
N THR A 227 -6.62 4.48 4.14
CA THR A 227 -7.40 5.73 4.24
C THR A 227 -8.90 5.51 4.13
N VAL A 228 -9.37 4.60 3.28
CA VAL A 228 -10.79 4.24 3.15
C VAL A 228 -11.28 3.61 4.45
N VAL A 229 -10.58 2.59 4.96
CA VAL A 229 -10.95 1.90 6.21
C VAL A 229 -10.97 2.86 7.40
N SER A 230 -9.95 3.71 7.55
CA SER A 230 -9.89 4.67 8.66
C SER A 230 -10.99 5.75 8.57
N HIS A 231 -11.32 6.24 7.38
CA HIS A 231 -12.41 7.20 7.19
C HIS A 231 -13.79 6.58 7.44
N LEU A 232 -14.05 5.36 6.95
CA LEU A 232 -15.33 4.69 7.13
C LEU A 232 -15.61 4.39 8.61
N ASN A 233 -14.61 3.89 9.35
CA ASN A 233 -14.72 3.65 10.80
C ASN A 233 -14.97 4.94 11.60
N GLN A 234 -14.49 6.09 11.14
CA GLN A 234 -14.72 7.39 11.80
C GLN A 234 -16.12 7.95 11.53
N LEU A 235 -16.73 7.64 10.39
CA LEU A 235 -17.95 8.31 9.91
C LEU A 235 -19.26 7.77 10.51
N GLN A 236 -19.25 6.58 11.13
CA GLN A 236 -20.41 5.95 11.80
C GLN A 236 -21.72 6.08 10.98
N LEU A 237 -21.63 5.71 9.69
CA LEU A 237 -22.77 5.68 8.78
C LEU A 237 -23.60 4.41 9.03
N ASP A 238 -24.86 4.38 8.57
CA ASP A 238 -25.72 3.20 8.66
C ASP A 238 -24.99 1.94 8.14
N ASP A 239 -24.82 0.94 9.02
CA ASP A 239 -23.88 -0.18 8.88
C ASP A 239 -23.94 -0.84 7.48
N SER A 240 -25.16 -1.10 6.98
CA SER A 240 -25.41 -1.89 5.75
C SER A 240 -24.65 -1.47 4.48
N GLY A 241 -24.33 -0.18 4.29
CA GLY A 241 -23.58 0.30 3.13
C GLY A 241 -22.08 0.50 3.41
N THR A 242 -21.70 0.57 4.69
CA THR A 242 -20.30 0.64 5.12
C THR A 242 -19.70 -0.76 5.14
N ASP A 243 -20.48 -1.75 5.58
CA ASP A 243 -20.11 -3.17 5.66
C ASP A 243 -19.74 -3.75 4.29
N THR A 244 -20.45 -3.43 3.20
CA THR A 244 -20.10 -3.96 1.86
C THR A 244 -18.74 -3.45 1.38
N VAL A 245 -18.42 -2.19 1.68
CA VAL A 245 -17.12 -1.59 1.35
C VAL A 245 -16.02 -2.15 2.25
N LEU A 246 -16.27 -2.30 3.56
CA LEU A 246 -15.31 -2.90 4.49
C LEU A 246 -15.07 -4.40 4.24
N GLN A 247 -16.07 -5.14 3.75
CA GLN A 247 -15.94 -6.55 3.35
C GLN A 247 -14.89 -6.78 2.25
N ARG A 248 -14.48 -5.75 1.50
CA ARG A 248 -13.36 -5.83 0.56
C ARG A 248 -12.00 -6.01 1.25
N VAL A 249 -11.88 -5.56 2.51
CA VAL A 249 -10.66 -5.59 3.33
C VAL A 249 -10.74 -6.61 4.46
N ILE A 250 -11.96 -6.94 4.91
CA ILE A 250 -12.18 -8.07 5.81
C ILE A 250 -11.83 -9.35 5.04
N ALA A 251 -10.57 -9.77 5.16
CA ALA A 251 -10.24 -11.17 5.02
C ALA A 251 -11.14 -11.94 5.98
N GLU A 252 -12.14 -12.66 5.44
CA GLU A 252 -12.78 -13.76 6.18
C GLU A 252 -11.64 -14.56 6.83
N PRO A 253 -11.67 -14.83 8.15
CA PRO A 253 -10.58 -15.50 8.84
C PRO A 253 -10.40 -16.90 8.23
N SER A 254 -9.51 -16.95 7.25
CA SER A 254 -9.51 -18.00 6.26
C SER A 254 -8.85 -19.20 6.88
N THR A 255 -9.66 -20.20 7.22
CA THR A 255 -9.18 -21.54 7.51
C THR A 255 -8.24 -21.96 6.38
N SER A 256 -6.94 -22.11 6.66
CA SER A 256 -5.86 -22.00 5.65
C SER A 256 -6.02 -22.93 4.43
N SER A 257 -6.76 -24.03 4.60
CA SER A 257 -7.33 -24.88 3.54
C SER A 257 -7.79 -24.16 2.26
N ARG A 258 -8.41 -22.97 2.33
CA ARG A 258 -8.91 -22.27 1.13
C ARG A 258 -7.77 -21.78 0.22
N ALA A 259 -6.69 -21.25 0.79
CA ALA A 259 -5.52 -20.80 0.03
C ALA A 259 -4.78 -22.00 -0.58
N ASP A 260 -4.56 -23.05 0.22
CA ASP A 260 -3.98 -24.32 -0.23
C ASP A 260 -4.76 -24.95 -1.39
N GLU A 261 -6.09 -25.06 -1.27
CA GLU A 261 -6.93 -25.63 -2.32
C GLU A 261 -6.88 -24.83 -3.62
N ILE A 262 -6.88 -23.49 -3.53
CA ILE A 262 -6.79 -22.61 -4.70
C ILE A 262 -5.41 -22.75 -5.36
N PHE A 263 -4.34 -22.67 -4.57
CA PHE A 263 -2.97 -22.84 -5.04
C PHE A 263 -2.74 -24.22 -5.66
N LEU A 264 -3.27 -25.28 -5.05
CA LEU A 264 -3.22 -26.65 -5.57
C LEU A 264 -3.95 -26.74 -6.91
N LYS A 265 -5.20 -26.27 -7.01
CA LYS A 265 -5.99 -26.31 -8.24
C LYS A 265 -5.34 -25.52 -9.38
N LEU A 266 -4.83 -24.30 -9.09
CA LEU A 266 -4.09 -23.48 -10.05
C LEU A 266 -2.81 -24.17 -10.52
N SER A 267 -1.97 -24.63 -9.58
CA SER A 267 -0.71 -25.30 -9.89
C SER A 267 -0.95 -26.58 -10.71
N LEU A 268 -1.93 -27.39 -10.35
CA LEU A 268 -2.31 -28.59 -11.13
C LEU A 268 -2.76 -28.25 -12.56
N GLY A 269 -3.45 -27.13 -12.76
CA GLY A 269 -3.80 -26.61 -14.09
C GLY A 269 -2.57 -26.18 -14.89
N VAL A 270 -1.64 -25.46 -14.25
CA VAL A 270 -0.37 -25.01 -14.86
C VAL A 270 0.51 -26.19 -15.27
N LEU A 271 0.66 -27.19 -14.40
CA LEU A 271 1.47 -28.39 -14.70
C LEU A 271 0.94 -29.16 -15.92
N GLN A 272 -0.38 -29.17 -16.13
CA GLN A 272 -1.04 -29.83 -17.28
C GLN A 272 -1.13 -28.95 -18.54
N ALA A 273 -0.75 -27.67 -18.47
CA ALA A 273 -0.93 -26.72 -19.57
C ALA A 273 -0.01 -27.03 -20.76
N LYS A 274 -0.61 -27.27 -21.93
CA LYS A 274 0.11 -27.58 -23.18
C LYS A 274 0.73 -26.36 -23.87
N ASP A 275 0.21 -25.15 -23.63
CA ASP A 275 0.80 -23.93 -24.18
C ASP A 275 2.01 -23.47 -23.36
N ASP A 276 3.19 -23.51 -23.98
CA ASP A 276 4.46 -23.19 -23.32
C ASP A 276 4.60 -21.72 -22.92
N LYS A 277 3.90 -20.79 -23.57
CA LYS A 277 3.97 -19.36 -23.23
C LYS A 277 3.09 -19.10 -22.00
N ALA A 278 1.82 -19.46 -22.06
CA ALA A 278 0.87 -19.32 -20.96
C ALA A 278 1.33 -20.09 -19.71
N ARG A 279 1.90 -21.29 -19.87
CA ARG A 279 2.48 -22.05 -18.74
C ARG A 279 3.61 -21.26 -18.08
N ARG A 280 4.57 -20.72 -18.84
CA ARG A 280 5.68 -19.93 -18.27
C ARG A 280 5.23 -18.62 -17.64
N GLU A 281 4.29 -17.91 -18.27
CA GLU A 281 3.72 -16.66 -17.74
C GLU A 281 2.98 -16.92 -16.42
N MET A 282 2.17 -17.99 -16.34
CA MET A 282 1.46 -18.36 -15.11
C MET A 282 2.40 -18.87 -14.01
N LYS A 283 3.43 -19.67 -14.37
CA LYS A 283 4.50 -20.09 -13.43
C LYS A 283 5.19 -18.87 -12.80
N ALA A 284 5.53 -17.87 -13.61
CA ALA A 284 6.18 -16.64 -13.15
C ALA A 284 5.24 -15.78 -12.29
N LEU A 285 3.96 -15.66 -12.67
CA LEU A 285 2.95 -14.95 -11.89
C LEU A 285 2.75 -15.58 -10.50
N ILE A 286 2.51 -16.89 -10.45
CA ILE A 286 2.31 -17.62 -9.18
C ILE A 286 3.57 -17.54 -8.30
N PHE A 287 4.76 -17.74 -8.87
CA PHE A 287 6.02 -17.63 -8.12
C PHE A 287 6.21 -16.22 -7.54
N ARG A 288 5.86 -15.18 -8.29
CA ARG A 288 5.96 -13.79 -7.83
C ARG A 288 4.95 -13.48 -6.71
N LEU A 289 3.68 -13.88 -6.85
CA LEU A 289 2.66 -13.71 -5.81
C LEU A 289 3.13 -14.34 -4.50
N LEU A 290 3.58 -15.61 -4.54
CA LEU A 290 4.12 -16.32 -3.39
C LEU A 290 5.35 -15.67 -2.73
N ARG A 291 6.01 -14.71 -3.40
CA ARG A 291 7.17 -14.00 -2.89
C ARG A 291 6.83 -12.60 -2.39
N GLU A 292 5.94 -11.88 -3.07
CA GLU A 292 5.44 -10.57 -2.65
C GLU A 292 4.77 -10.66 -1.25
N ASP A 293 4.11 -11.79 -0.94
CA ASP A 293 3.57 -12.13 0.40
C ASP A 293 4.61 -12.21 1.54
N CYS A 294 5.92 -12.25 1.23
CA CYS A 294 6.98 -12.39 2.23
C CYS A 294 7.62 -11.05 2.64
N ASP A 295 7.51 -10.01 1.82
CA ASP A 295 8.17 -8.71 2.03
C ASP A 295 7.26 -7.69 2.78
N SER A 296 5.96 -7.96 2.87
CA SER A 296 5.02 -7.17 3.68
C SER A 296 5.17 -7.46 5.18
N ASN A 297 5.54 -6.45 5.97
CA ASN A 297 5.63 -6.54 7.44
C ASN A 297 4.25 -6.69 8.13
N THR A 298 3.15 -6.71 7.36
CA THR A 298 1.80 -6.89 7.87
C THR A 298 1.52 -8.38 8.11
N PHE A 299 1.74 -8.84 9.35
CA PHE A 299 1.60 -10.22 9.84
C PHE A 299 0.26 -10.94 9.56
N GLN A 300 -0.70 -10.31 8.88
CA GLN A 300 -2.06 -10.81 8.68
C GLN A 300 -2.31 -11.40 7.27
N ASN A 301 -1.50 -11.05 6.26
CA ASN A 301 -1.74 -11.43 4.85
C ASN A 301 -0.71 -12.40 4.25
N LYS A 302 0.12 -13.09 5.05
CA LYS A 302 1.06 -14.08 4.53
C LYS A 302 0.31 -15.31 4.01
N LEU A 303 0.37 -15.56 2.70
CA LEU A 303 -0.21 -16.75 2.08
C LEU A 303 0.55 -18.01 2.54
N ASP A 304 0.03 -18.66 3.59
CA ASP A 304 0.64 -19.84 4.19
C ASP A 304 0.23 -21.11 3.43
N ILE A 305 1.03 -21.48 2.43
CA ILE A 305 0.87 -22.71 1.67
C ILE A 305 1.52 -23.86 2.44
N SER A 306 0.76 -24.91 2.72
CA SER A 306 1.23 -26.06 3.48
C SER A 306 2.33 -26.84 2.76
N ARG A 307 3.25 -27.38 3.57
CA ARG A 307 4.29 -28.31 3.12
C ARG A 307 3.69 -29.49 2.36
N ASP A 308 2.60 -30.07 2.89
CA ASP A 308 1.90 -31.20 2.28
C ASP A 308 1.41 -30.90 0.86
N THR A 309 0.87 -29.70 0.61
CA THR A 309 0.41 -29.29 -0.72
C THR A 309 1.56 -29.19 -1.73
N LEU A 310 2.70 -28.62 -1.32
CA LEU A 310 3.90 -28.53 -2.16
C LEU A 310 4.53 -29.89 -2.43
N TYR A 311 4.61 -30.78 -1.43
CA TYR A 311 5.16 -32.12 -1.61
C TYR A 311 4.22 -33.04 -2.41
N HIS A 312 2.90 -32.87 -2.31
CA HIS A 312 1.95 -33.52 -3.22
C HIS A 312 2.19 -33.10 -4.69
N LEU A 313 2.44 -31.81 -4.96
CA LEU A 313 2.84 -31.34 -6.29
C LEU A 313 4.18 -31.96 -6.74
N CYS A 314 5.18 -32.05 -5.83
CA CYS A 314 6.46 -32.70 -6.12
C CYS A 314 6.29 -34.16 -6.53
N HIS A 315 5.55 -34.96 -5.75
CA HIS A 315 5.30 -36.37 -6.05
C HIS A 315 4.55 -36.55 -7.38
N ARG A 316 3.63 -35.63 -7.72
CA ARG A 316 2.95 -35.64 -9.02
C ARG A 316 3.90 -35.35 -10.18
N CYS A 317 4.77 -34.34 -10.06
CA CYS A 317 5.79 -34.04 -11.07
C CYS A 317 6.75 -35.22 -11.26
N LEU A 318 7.25 -35.80 -10.17
CA LEU A 318 8.14 -36.98 -10.19
C LEU A 318 7.47 -38.19 -10.87
N SER A 319 6.23 -38.51 -10.50
CA SER A 319 5.49 -39.63 -11.11
C SER A 319 5.25 -39.40 -12.61
N SER A 320 4.95 -38.17 -13.00
CA SER A 320 4.75 -37.79 -14.42
C SER A 320 6.05 -37.91 -15.22
N LEU A 321 7.17 -37.45 -14.64
CA LEU A 321 8.50 -37.56 -15.24
C LEU A 321 8.93 -39.02 -15.39
N ILE A 322 8.79 -39.85 -14.34
CA ILE A 322 9.06 -41.30 -14.39
C ILE A 322 8.22 -41.98 -15.47
N LEU A 323 6.93 -41.64 -15.59
CA LEU A 323 6.05 -42.19 -16.62
C LEU A 323 6.52 -41.82 -18.03
N CYS A 324 6.88 -40.56 -18.28
CA CYS A 324 7.39 -40.09 -19.57
C CYS A 324 8.69 -40.81 -19.96
N LEU A 325 9.65 -40.94 -19.03
CA LEU A 325 10.91 -41.66 -19.30
C LEU A 325 10.68 -43.15 -19.51
N SER A 326 9.82 -43.79 -18.71
CA SER A 326 9.50 -45.20 -18.85
C SER A 326 8.92 -45.49 -20.25
N GLY A 327 7.95 -44.67 -20.69
CA GLY A 327 7.42 -44.72 -22.05
C GLY A 327 8.52 -44.54 -23.11
N ALA A 328 9.42 -43.58 -22.91
CA ALA A 328 10.49 -43.29 -23.88
C ALA A 328 11.54 -44.40 -23.99
N THR A 329 11.71 -45.22 -22.95
CA THR A 329 12.58 -46.41 -22.98
C THR A 329 11.91 -47.67 -23.52
N CYS A 330 10.58 -47.65 -23.74
CA CYS A 330 9.79 -48.82 -24.15
C CYS A 330 9.24 -48.75 -25.58
N LEU A 331 9.35 -47.61 -26.26
CA LEU A 331 8.86 -47.44 -27.64
C LEU A 331 9.87 -47.96 -28.67
N ASP A 332 9.33 -48.62 -29.70
CA ASP A 332 10.05 -48.93 -30.93
C ASP A 332 10.14 -47.69 -31.84
N GLU A 333 11.09 -47.66 -32.78
CA GLU A 333 11.65 -46.46 -33.42
C GLU A 333 10.71 -45.67 -34.38
N SER A 334 9.63 -45.10 -33.84
CA SER A 334 8.77 -44.10 -34.47
C SER A 334 9.27 -42.69 -34.16
N GLU A 335 9.99 -42.09 -35.12
CA GLU A 335 10.51 -40.71 -35.05
C GLU A 335 9.46 -39.67 -34.61
N ARG A 336 8.19 -39.85 -35.01
CA ARG A 336 7.10 -38.89 -34.75
C ARG A 336 6.65 -38.91 -33.28
N ASP A 337 6.52 -40.11 -32.71
CA ASP A 337 6.11 -40.29 -31.31
C ASP A 337 7.27 -39.92 -30.37
N ARG A 338 8.52 -40.25 -30.78
CA ARG A 338 9.75 -39.85 -30.10
C ARG A 338 9.82 -38.33 -29.91
N GLY A 339 9.60 -37.54 -30.97
CA GLY A 339 9.64 -36.07 -30.88
C GLY A 339 8.64 -35.49 -29.87
N THR A 340 7.42 -36.02 -29.83
CA THR A 340 6.37 -35.57 -28.89
C THR A 340 6.75 -35.92 -27.46
N LEU A 341 7.18 -37.16 -27.21
CA LEU A 341 7.52 -37.66 -25.89
C LEU A 341 8.77 -36.99 -25.29
N MET A 342 9.75 -36.63 -26.11
CA MET A 342 10.89 -35.82 -25.63
C MET A 342 10.46 -34.39 -25.24
N GLY A 343 9.45 -33.83 -25.91
CA GLY A 343 8.80 -32.59 -25.50
C GLY A 343 8.08 -32.71 -24.16
N GLU A 344 7.44 -33.85 -23.88
CA GLU A 344 6.84 -34.13 -22.58
C GLU A 344 7.88 -34.29 -21.48
N ILE A 345 9.00 -34.99 -21.72
CA ILE A 345 10.11 -35.09 -20.77
C ILE A 345 10.66 -33.71 -20.41
N ALA A 346 10.90 -32.84 -21.41
CA ALA A 346 11.36 -31.48 -21.18
C ALA A 346 10.34 -30.65 -20.37
N ARG A 347 9.03 -30.81 -20.67
CA ARG A 347 7.94 -30.16 -19.91
C ARG A 347 7.89 -30.63 -18.46
N GLU A 348 7.96 -31.93 -18.20
CA GLU A 348 7.90 -32.45 -16.82
C GLU A 348 9.16 -32.12 -16.01
N ALA A 349 10.31 -31.99 -16.66
CA ALA A 349 11.52 -31.45 -16.04
C ALA A 349 11.40 -29.95 -15.69
N ASP A 350 10.88 -29.11 -16.60
CA ASP A 350 10.56 -27.68 -16.36
C ASP A 350 9.47 -27.50 -15.28
N ASN A 351 8.49 -28.41 -15.22
CA ASN A 351 7.51 -28.51 -14.14
C ASN A 351 8.15 -28.80 -12.79
N THR A 352 9.09 -29.76 -12.75
CA THR A 352 9.81 -30.11 -11.52
C THR A 352 10.72 -28.96 -11.06
N GLN A 353 11.53 -28.37 -11.95
CA GLN A 353 12.38 -27.21 -11.64
C GLN A 353 11.57 -26.04 -11.04
N TRP A 354 10.35 -25.79 -11.55
CA TRP A 354 9.50 -24.73 -11.02
C TRP A 354 9.03 -24.99 -9.58
N ILE A 355 8.52 -26.19 -9.27
CA ILE A 355 8.10 -26.53 -7.89
C ILE A 355 9.31 -26.54 -6.94
N VAL A 356 10.47 -27.03 -7.39
CA VAL A 356 11.73 -26.98 -6.64
C VAL A 356 12.16 -25.55 -6.33
N SER A 357 11.98 -24.62 -7.28
CA SER A 357 12.23 -23.18 -7.06
C SER A 357 11.36 -22.62 -5.95
N ILE A 358 10.07 -22.98 -5.90
CA ILE A 358 9.14 -22.56 -4.83
C ILE A 358 9.61 -23.12 -3.47
N LEU A 359 10.01 -24.40 -3.41
CA LEU A 359 10.51 -25.01 -2.18
C LEU A 359 11.80 -24.35 -1.66
N ILE A 360 12.73 -23.96 -2.54
CA ILE A 360 14.00 -23.30 -2.17
C ILE A 360 13.74 -21.88 -1.62
N ASP A 361 12.86 -21.13 -2.28
CA ASP A 361 12.45 -19.78 -1.87
C ASP A 361 11.76 -19.81 -0.49
N ARG A 362 10.78 -20.71 -0.33
CA ARG A 362 10.03 -20.95 0.92
C ARG A 362 10.79 -21.75 2.00
N LYS A 363 12.08 -22.06 1.81
CA LYS A 363 12.95 -22.80 2.77
C LYS A 363 12.43 -24.19 3.19
N MET A 364 11.81 -24.91 2.25
CA MET A 364 11.27 -26.27 2.40
C MET A 364 11.92 -27.30 1.45
N GLY A 365 13.05 -26.99 0.81
CA GLY A 365 13.68 -27.87 -0.20
C GLY A 365 14.47 -29.07 0.35
N ASP A 366 14.61 -29.22 1.66
CA ASP A 366 15.47 -30.20 2.32
C ASP A 366 15.03 -31.66 2.09
N GLU A 367 13.74 -31.96 2.28
CA GLU A 367 13.20 -33.29 2.01
C GLU A 367 13.15 -33.59 0.49
N PHE A 368 12.97 -32.58 -0.36
CA PHE A 368 13.01 -32.77 -1.81
C PHE A 368 14.40 -33.20 -2.29
N VAL A 369 15.48 -32.63 -1.74
CA VAL A 369 16.84 -33.10 -2.05
C VAL A 369 16.98 -34.59 -1.70
N LYS A 370 16.43 -35.03 -0.56
CA LYS A 370 16.43 -36.45 -0.16
C LYS A 370 15.59 -37.30 -1.14
N LEU A 371 14.36 -36.88 -1.44
CA LEU A 371 13.49 -37.55 -2.42
C LEU A 371 14.19 -37.70 -3.78
N TRP A 372 14.86 -36.66 -4.26
CA TRP A 372 15.60 -36.65 -5.52
C TRP A 372 16.84 -37.55 -5.49
N ALA A 373 17.60 -37.54 -4.40
CA ALA A 373 18.74 -38.42 -4.18
C ALA A 373 18.36 -39.92 -4.21
N ASP A 374 17.16 -40.25 -3.73
CA ASP A 374 16.64 -41.63 -3.71
C ASP A 374 16.13 -42.12 -5.09
N GLN A 375 16.05 -41.27 -6.13
CA GLN A 375 15.52 -41.61 -7.47
C GLN A 375 16.47 -42.44 -8.36
N LYS A 376 16.96 -43.58 -7.85
CA LYS A 376 17.90 -44.47 -8.55
C LYS A 376 17.32 -45.05 -9.84
N GLU A 377 16.04 -45.43 -9.85
CA GLU A 377 15.37 -45.95 -11.04
C GLU A 377 15.25 -44.88 -12.13
N LEU A 378 14.93 -43.63 -11.76
CA LEU A 378 14.89 -42.51 -12.70
C LEU A 378 16.27 -42.23 -13.30
N ALA A 379 17.35 -42.34 -12.52
CA ALA A 379 18.72 -42.21 -13.03
C ALA A 379 19.08 -43.32 -14.05
N VAL A 380 18.59 -44.56 -13.83
CA VAL A 380 18.75 -45.69 -14.77
C VAL A 380 17.89 -45.53 -16.04
N LEU A 381 16.74 -44.87 -15.96
CA LEU A 381 15.96 -44.50 -17.15
C LEU A 381 16.64 -43.33 -17.90
N HIS A 382 17.10 -42.32 -17.18
CA HIS A 382 17.81 -41.15 -17.69
C HIS A 382 19.03 -41.55 -18.55
N SER A 383 19.85 -42.48 -18.08
CA SER A 383 21.06 -42.91 -18.80
C SER A 383 20.77 -43.53 -20.18
N LYS A 384 19.56 -44.07 -20.40
CA LYS A 384 19.12 -44.66 -21.68
C LYS A 384 18.60 -43.63 -22.70
N ILE A 385 18.26 -42.43 -22.26
CA ILE A 385 17.77 -41.35 -23.14
C ILE A 385 18.97 -40.60 -23.75
N PRO A 386 18.91 -40.13 -25.02
CA PRO A 386 19.95 -39.29 -25.58
C PRO A 386 20.12 -37.95 -24.84
N THR A 387 21.36 -37.52 -24.64
CA THR A 387 21.76 -36.30 -23.89
C THR A 387 21.00 -35.04 -24.31
N ILE A 388 20.76 -34.88 -25.62
CA ILE A 388 20.01 -33.74 -26.20
C ILE A 388 18.59 -33.59 -25.63
N TYR A 389 17.97 -34.65 -25.10
CA TYR A 389 16.61 -34.60 -24.54
C TYR A 389 16.58 -34.67 -23.01
N ARG A 390 17.46 -35.47 -22.40
CA ARG A 390 17.46 -35.68 -20.94
C ARG A 390 18.08 -34.54 -20.13
N HIS A 391 18.88 -33.66 -20.74
CA HIS A 391 19.64 -32.64 -20.02
C HIS A 391 18.79 -31.65 -19.18
N GLU A 392 17.50 -31.48 -19.49
CA GLU A 392 16.57 -30.71 -18.65
C GLU A 392 16.36 -31.33 -17.26
N ILE A 393 16.48 -32.65 -17.14
CA ILE A 393 16.41 -33.39 -15.87
C ILE A 393 17.67 -33.12 -15.05
N SER A 394 18.84 -33.16 -15.69
CA SER A 394 20.12 -32.83 -15.07
C SER A 394 20.19 -31.38 -14.56
N LYS A 395 19.40 -30.45 -15.12
CA LYS A 395 19.27 -29.09 -14.55
C LYS A 395 18.60 -29.08 -13.17
N ILE A 396 17.70 -30.02 -12.86
CA ILE A 396 17.13 -30.17 -11.51
C ILE A 396 18.25 -30.49 -10.51
N THR A 397 19.09 -31.49 -10.81
CA THR A 397 20.27 -31.81 -9.99
C THR A 397 21.20 -30.61 -9.86
N ALA A 398 21.49 -29.90 -10.96
CA ALA A 398 22.33 -28.70 -10.94
C ALA A 398 21.75 -27.60 -10.02
N GLN A 399 20.45 -27.34 -10.10
CA GLN A 399 19.73 -26.40 -9.25
C GLN A 399 19.88 -26.76 -7.77
N LEU A 400 19.64 -28.03 -7.40
CA LEU A 400 19.80 -28.50 -6.03
C LEU A 400 21.25 -28.35 -5.55
N CYS A 401 22.25 -28.73 -6.35
CA CYS A 401 23.66 -28.58 -5.98
C CYS A 401 24.07 -27.12 -5.74
N ILE A 402 23.58 -26.18 -6.57
CA ILE A 402 23.84 -24.74 -6.42
C ILE A 402 23.16 -24.21 -5.15
N SER A 403 21.88 -24.52 -4.92
CA SER A 403 21.17 -24.05 -3.73
C SER A 403 21.72 -24.65 -2.42
N ILE A 404 22.28 -25.86 -2.46
CA ILE A 404 23.05 -26.42 -1.33
C ILE A 404 24.38 -25.66 -1.15
N GLY A 405 25.14 -25.42 -2.21
CA GLY A 405 26.44 -24.72 -2.15
C GLY A 405 26.35 -23.27 -1.67
N ARG A 406 25.24 -22.59 -1.98
CA ARG A 406 24.89 -21.25 -1.47
C ARG A 406 24.32 -21.24 -0.06
N GLY A 407 24.02 -22.39 0.54
CA GLY A 407 23.31 -22.47 1.82
C GLY A 407 21.84 -22.05 1.77
N GLU A 408 21.24 -21.98 0.57
CA GLU A 408 19.80 -21.72 0.40
C GLU A 408 18.95 -22.92 0.87
N VAL A 409 19.50 -24.14 0.79
CA VAL A 409 18.97 -25.41 1.30
C VAL A 409 20.03 -26.10 2.15
N LEU A 410 19.69 -26.52 3.37
CA LEU A 410 20.59 -27.20 4.30
C LEU A 410 20.19 -28.67 4.44
N VAL A 411 21.14 -29.58 4.18
CA VAL A 411 20.93 -31.03 4.25
C VAL A 411 22.13 -31.77 4.88
N PRO A 412 21.90 -32.93 5.53
CA PRO A 412 22.97 -33.76 6.09
C PRO A 412 24.03 -34.17 5.06
N LYS A 413 25.24 -34.52 5.53
CA LYS A 413 26.35 -34.95 4.66
C LYS A 413 25.99 -36.21 3.87
N GLU A 414 25.22 -37.10 4.49
CA GLU A 414 24.75 -38.37 3.95
C GLU A 414 23.80 -38.13 2.78
N THR A 415 22.93 -37.12 2.88
CA THR A 415 22.01 -36.72 1.80
C THR A 415 22.75 -36.07 0.63
N ARG A 416 23.76 -35.24 0.90
CA ARG A 416 24.64 -34.70 -0.16
C ARG A 416 25.40 -35.82 -0.88
N PHE A 417 25.96 -36.76 -0.12
CA PHE A 417 26.62 -37.94 -0.70
C PHE A 417 25.67 -38.79 -1.54
N ALA A 418 24.44 -39.05 -1.07
CA ALA A 418 23.44 -39.78 -1.82
C ALA A 418 23.03 -39.06 -3.13
N LEU A 419 22.84 -37.74 -3.07
CA LEU A 419 22.54 -36.92 -4.25
C LEU A 419 23.62 -37.07 -5.34
N LEU A 420 24.89 -36.89 -4.95
CA LEU A 420 26.02 -37.05 -5.87
C LEU A 420 26.17 -38.51 -6.33
N SER A 421 26.03 -39.49 -5.44
CA SER A 421 26.14 -40.91 -5.78
C SER A 421 25.09 -41.36 -6.80
N THR A 422 23.90 -40.77 -6.82
CA THR A 422 22.83 -41.09 -7.78
C THR A 422 22.97 -40.29 -9.09
N TRP A 423 23.41 -39.03 -9.04
CA TRP A 423 23.27 -38.10 -10.18
C TRP A 423 24.56 -37.49 -10.74
N LEU A 424 25.74 -37.73 -10.16
CA LEU A 424 26.99 -37.07 -10.58
C LEU A 424 27.39 -37.41 -12.02
N GLU A 425 27.25 -38.67 -12.44
CA GLU A 425 27.56 -39.12 -13.80
C GLU A 425 26.65 -38.44 -14.84
N ALA A 426 25.34 -38.45 -14.61
CA ALA A 426 24.35 -37.73 -15.40
C ALA A 426 24.65 -36.23 -15.52
N LEU A 427 25.05 -35.60 -14.40
CA LEU A 427 25.41 -34.19 -14.36
C LEU A 427 26.65 -33.87 -15.23
N TYR A 428 27.67 -34.75 -15.21
CA TYR A 428 28.88 -34.60 -16.01
C TYR A 428 28.65 -34.80 -17.52
N ASP A 429 27.95 -35.89 -17.89
CA ASP A 429 27.60 -36.19 -19.28
C ASP A 429 26.84 -35.04 -19.95
N ASP A 430 25.82 -34.55 -19.23
CA ASP A 430 24.87 -33.58 -19.75
C ASP A 430 25.41 -32.14 -19.66
N PHE A 431 26.52 -31.90 -18.94
CA PHE A 431 27.05 -30.57 -18.65
C PHE A 431 27.23 -29.68 -19.90
N LYS A 432 27.75 -30.27 -20.99
CA LYS A 432 27.92 -29.55 -22.26
C LYS A 432 26.58 -29.09 -22.83
N TRP A 433 25.54 -29.91 -22.74
CA TRP A 433 24.19 -29.60 -23.22
C TRP A 433 23.47 -28.59 -22.33
N MET A 434 23.54 -28.75 -21.00
CA MET A 434 23.00 -27.77 -20.05
C MET A 434 23.54 -26.35 -20.29
N ARG A 435 24.84 -26.23 -20.63
CA ARG A 435 25.49 -24.95 -20.96
C ARG A 435 25.15 -24.43 -22.37
N MET A 436 24.85 -25.29 -23.34
CA MET A 436 24.47 -24.87 -24.70
C MET A 436 23.00 -24.47 -24.80
N ALA A 437 22.11 -25.16 -24.08
CA ALA A 437 20.67 -24.93 -24.09
C ALA A 437 20.19 -23.85 -23.11
N GLY A 438 21.03 -23.37 -22.19
CA GLY A 438 20.66 -22.39 -21.16
C GLY A 438 21.69 -21.29 -20.94
N LYS A 439 21.24 -20.04 -20.84
CA LYS A 439 22.07 -18.87 -20.47
C LYS A 439 22.44 -18.81 -18.97
N SER A 440 21.98 -19.76 -18.16
CA SER A 440 21.92 -19.68 -16.69
C SER A 440 22.94 -20.54 -15.93
N VAL A 441 23.71 -21.40 -16.60
CA VAL A 441 24.57 -22.40 -15.96
C VAL A 441 26.04 -21.98 -16.04
N ASP A 442 26.54 -21.27 -15.02
CA ASP A 442 27.96 -20.92 -14.91
C ASP A 442 28.77 -22.10 -14.36
N ARG A 443 29.82 -22.47 -15.11
CA ARG A 443 30.76 -23.53 -14.78
C ARG A 443 31.45 -23.30 -13.44
N LYS A 444 31.85 -22.07 -13.12
CA LYS A 444 32.60 -21.79 -11.89
C LYS A 444 31.76 -22.04 -10.66
N LEU A 445 30.50 -21.61 -10.67
CA LEU A 445 29.59 -21.82 -9.54
C LEU A 445 29.38 -23.32 -9.27
N ILE A 446 29.14 -24.13 -10.31
CA ILE A 446 28.97 -25.58 -10.14
C ILE A 446 30.26 -26.26 -9.67
N GLU A 447 31.43 -25.94 -10.26
CA GLU A 447 32.70 -26.53 -9.84
C GLU A 447 33.09 -26.11 -8.40
N GLU A 448 32.90 -24.83 -8.02
CA GLU A 448 33.17 -24.33 -6.66
C GLU A 448 32.18 -24.90 -5.63
N ASP A 449 30.89 -24.99 -5.96
CA ASP A 449 29.86 -25.52 -5.04
C ASP A 449 29.95 -27.05 -4.91
N LEU A 450 30.33 -27.79 -5.95
CA LEU A 450 30.67 -29.22 -5.84
C LEU A 450 31.88 -29.43 -4.91
N VAL A 451 32.91 -28.59 -5.01
CA VAL A 451 34.08 -28.64 -4.10
C VAL A 451 33.68 -28.32 -2.66
N ARG A 452 32.70 -27.44 -2.42
CA ARG A 452 32.14 -27.16 -1.08
C ARG A 452 31.24 -28.27 -0.53
N GLN A 453 30.83 -29.26 -1.33
CA GLN A 453 30.00 -30.36 -0.84
C GLN A 453 30.78 -31.50 -0.18
N PHE A 454 32.11 -31.57 -0.38
CA PHE A 454 33.01 -32.52 0.27
C PHE A 454 33.55 -32.01 1.63
#